data_AF-A0A846TZ12-F1
#
_entry.id   AF-A0A846TZ12-F1
#
_cell.length_a   1.000
_cell.length_b   1.000
_cell.length_c   1.000
_cell.angle_alpha   90.00
_cell.angle_beta   90.00
_cell.angle_gamma   90.00
#
_symmetry.space_group_name_H-M   'P 1'
#
loop_
_entity.id
_entity.type
_entity.pdbx_description
1 polymer ?
#
loop_
_entity_poly.entity_id
_entity_poly.type
_entity_poly.pdbx_seq_one_letter_code
_entity_poly.pdbx_strand_id
1 'polypeptide(L)'
;MERTNLDGEFFKLFAPVFLGSFLGGIATWLIAMWQINKTQKLNNIQFYIQFNKAQIYINRFNEKVDNIMELTQGPKRGSARILLNGNDYLELKNDLELAIKTVNKDLTKVDFKEFVFELGEYNQYAPLAFYRDLSYVFFEMALVYNMLLEDSQYVVDDLPERIEIPRSPFGQQLSLSFILKSFRRTYKKMERKLKF
;
A
#
# COMPACT_ATOMS: atom_id res chain seq x y z
N MET A 1 39.25 -55.39 -17.58
CA MET A 1 37.95 -55.45 -18.26
C MET A 1 37.00 -54.48 -17.58
N GLU A 2 36.23 -53.79 -18.40
CA GLU A 2 35.55 -52.52 -18.18
C GLU A 2 34.66 -52.46 -16.92
N ARG A 3 34.84 -51.42 -16.09
CA ARG A 3 33.75 -50.89 -15.26
C ARG A 3 32.86 -50.09 -16.20
N THR A 4 31.77 -50.71 -16.60
CA THR A 4 30.82 -50.18 -17.56
C THR A 4 30.20 -48.87 -17.07
N ASN A 5 30.02 -47.97 -18.04
CA ASN A 5 29.35 -46.67 -18.04
C ASN A 5 27.87 -46.67 -17.57
N LEU A 6 27.46 -47.61 -16.70
CA LEU A 6 26.05 -47.83 -16.35
C LEU A 6 25.45 -46.67 -15.51
N ASP A 7 26.24 -46.04 -14.64
CA ASP A 7 25.76 -44.92 -13.83
C ASP A 7 25.53 -43.63 -14.65
N GLY A 8 26.37 -43.39 -15.66
CA GLY A 8 26.29 -42.21 -16.52
C GLY A 8 25.13 -42.25 -17.52
N GLU A 9 24.74 -43.42 -18.00
CA GLU A 9 23.58 -43.58 -18.89
C GLU A 9 22.25 -43.59 -18.13
N PHE A 10 22.22 -44.15 -16.92
CA PHE A 10 21.04 -44.10 -16.06
C PHE A 10 20.65 -42.66 -15.71
N PHE A 11 21.61 -41.82 -15.31
CA PHE A 11 21.35 -40.40 -15.05
C PHE A 11 20.91 -39.62 -16.32
N LYS A 12 21.43 -39.96 -17.51
CA LYS A 12 21.03 -39.33 -18.78
C LYS A 12 19.61 -39.72 -19.22
N LEU A 13 19.14 -40.93 -18.90
CA LEU A 13 17.79 -41.39 -19.24
C LEU A 13 16.72 -40.83 -18.30
N PHE A 14 17.04 -40.70 -17.01
CA PHE A 14 16.07 -40.28 -15.99
C PHE A 14 16.06 -38.77 -15.74
N ALA A 15 17.17 -38.05 -15.92
CA ALA A 15 17.22 -36.59 -15.77
C ALA A 15 16.15 -35.85 -16.61
N PRO A 16 15.89 -36.21 -17.88
CA PRO A 16 14.82 -35.58 -18.68
C PRO A 16 13.42 -35.83 -18.13
N VAL A 17 13.17 -36.99 -17.53
CA VAL A 17 11.87 -37.35 -16.93
C VAL A 17 11.65 -36.61 -15.61
N PHE A 18 12.69 -36.49 -14.78
CA PHE A 18 12.65 -35.69 -13.55
C PHE A 18 12.56 -34.18 -13.84
N LEU A 19 13.30 -33.66 -14.83
CA LEU A 19 13.16 -32.28 -15.27
C LEU A 19 11.80 -32.00 -15.91
N GLY A 20 11.27 -32.93 -16.72
CA GLY A 20 9.96 -32.82 -17.34
C GLY A 20 8.81 -32.82 -16.32
N SER A 21 8.86 -33.69 -15.32
CA SER A 21 7.88 -33.73 -14.22
C SER A 21 7.99 -32.53 -13.28
N PHE A 22 9.20 -32.05 -12.99
CA PHE A 22 9.43 -30.83 -12.21
C PHE A 22 8.94 -29.56 -12.93
N LEU A 23 9.27 -29.41 -14.22
CA LEU A 23 8.79 -28.31 -15.06
C LEU A 23 7.26 -28.39 -15.27
N GLY A 24 6.71 -29.60 -15.44
CA GLY A 24 5.28 -29.83 -15.50
C GLY A 24 4.55 -29.46 -14.19
N GLY A 25 5.16 -29.76 -13.04
CA GLY A 25 4.66 -29.35 -11.73
C GLY A 25 4.65 -27.83 -11.55
N ILE A 26 5.74 -27.15 -11.94
CA ILE A 26 5.82 -25.67 -11.92
C ILE A 26 4.78 -25.05 -12.85
N ALA A 27 4.65 -25.56 -14.08
CA ALA A 27 3.67 -25.06 -15.05
C ALA A 27 2.23 -25.24 -14.54
N THR A 28 1.91 -26.40 -13.98
CA THR A 28 0.58 -26.68 -13.40
C THR A 28 0.29 -25.77 -12.22
N TRP A 29 1.27 -25.54 -11.34
CA TRP A 29 1.14 -24.62 -10.22
C TRP A 29 0.92 -23.17 -10.67
N LEU A 30 1.64 -22.71 -11.70
CA LEU A 30 1.45 -21.38 -12.28
C LEU A 30 0.05 -21.21 -12.89
N ILE A 31 -0.45 -22.22 -13.61
CA ILE A 31 -1.80 -22.21 -14.20
C ILE A 31 -2.87 -22.21 -13.12
N ALA A 32 -2.71 -23.03 -12.07
CA ALA A 32 -3.63 -23.07 -10.93
C ALA A 32 -3.68 -21.71 -10.20
N MET A 33 -2.52 -21.10 -9.92
CA MET A 33 -2.46 -19.76 -9.32
C MET A 33 -3.11 -18.71 -10.22
N TRP A 34 -2.93 -18.79 -11.54
CA TRP A 34 -3.57 -17.90 -12.49
C TRP A 34 -5.10 -18.04 -12.48
N GLN A 35 -5.63 -19.27 -12.47
CA GLN A 35 -7.08 -19.52 -12.38
C GLN A 35 -7.68 -19.03 -11.07
N ILE A 36 -7.00 -19.25 -9.94
CA ILE A 36 -7.45 -18.76 -8.62
C ILE A 36 -7.53 -17.24 -8.63
N ASN A 37 -6.48 -16.55 -9.09
CA ASN A 37 -6.45 -15.09 -9.16
C ASN A 37 -7.57 -14.54 -10.07
N LYS A 38 -7.77 -15.15 -11.25
CA LYS A 38 -8.84 -14.77 -12.18
C LYS A 38 -10.22 -14.92 -11.55
N THR A 39 -10.45 -16.02 -10.84
CA THR A 39 -11.74 -16.30 -10.17
C THR A 39 -11.98 -15.34 -9.01
N GLN A 40 -10.95 -15.08 -8.20
CA GLN A 40 -11.03 -14.07 -7.12
C GLN A 40 -11.35 -12.68 -7.68
N LYS A 41 -10.79 -12.31 -8.83
CA LYS A 41 -11.09 -11.03 -9.46
C LYS A 41 -12.54 -10.93 -9.94
N LEU A 42 -13.04 -11.96 -10.63
CA LEU A 42 -14.42 -11.99 -11.12
C LEU A 42 -15.43 -11.90 -9.96
N ASN A 43 -15.17 -12.64 -8.87
CA ASN A 43 -16.02 -12.63 -7.68
C ASN A 43 -16.00 -11.28 -6.93
N ASN A 44 -14.96 -10.47 -7.12
CA ASN A 44 -14.75 -9.23 -6.37
C ASN A 44 -14.63 -8.00 -7.26
N ILE A 45 -15.12 -8.04 -8.51
CA ILE A 45 -14.86 -7.01 -9.52
C ILE A 45 -15.23 -5.59 -9.08
N GLN A 46 -16.27 -5.44 -8.25
CA GLN A 46 -16.67 -4.16 -7.68
C GLN A 46 -15.59 -3.55 -6.79
N PHE A 47 -14.91 -4.36 -5.99
CA PHE A 47 -13.79 -3.93 -5.17
C PHE A 47 -12.62 -3.45 -6.04
N TYR A 48 -12.28 -4.16 -7.11
CA TYR A 48 -11.21 -3.74 -8.03
C TYR A 48 -11.52 -2.39 -8.69
N ILE A 49 -12.77 -2.17 -9.11
CA ILE A 49 -13.21 -0.89 -9.68
C ILE A 49 -13.10 0.22 -8.63
N GLN A 50 -13.55 -0.02 -7.40
CA GLN A 50 -13.44 0.97 -6.33
C GLN A 50 -11.99 1.27 -5.97
N PHE A 51 -11.16 0.24 -5.87
CA PHE A 51 -9.74 0.42 -5.59
C PHE A 51 -9.07 1.27 -6.67
N ASN A 52 -9.32 1.01 -7.95
CA ASN A 52 -8.79 1.82 -9.05
C ASN A 52 -9.21 3.30 -8.95
N LYS A 53 -10.42 3.58 -8.46
CA LYS A 53 -10.84 4.97 -8.19
C LYS A 53 -10.11 5.53 -6.97
N ALA A 54 -9.96 4.75 -5.90
CA ALA A 54 -9.23 5.14 -4.70
C ALA A 54 -7.75 5.45 -4.98
N GLN A 55 -7.14 4.76 -5.96
CA GLN A 55 -5.78 5.04 -6.40
C GLN A 55 -5.57 6.48 -6.85
N ILE A 56 -6.59 7.14 -7.42
CA ILE A 56 -6.49 8.55 -7.82
C ILE A 56 -6.20 9.42 -6.59
N TYR A 57 -6.93 9.20 -5.49
CA TYR A 57 -6.75 9.95 -4.25
C TYR A 57 -5.44 9.57 -3.53
N ILE A 58 -5.07 8.28 -3.54
CA ILE A 58 -3.79 7.82 -2.95
C ILE A 58 -2.59 8.42 -3.71
N ASN A 59 -2.67 8.49 -5.04
CA ASN A 59 -1.63 9.10 -5.87
C ASN A 59 -1.51 10.61 -5.63
N ARG A 60 -2.64 11.32 -5.57
CA ARG A 60 -2.69 12.76 -5.25
C ARG A 60 -2.12 13.04 -3.87
N PHE A 61 -2.49 12.24 -2.87
CA PHE A 61 -1.91 12.31 -1.53
C PHE A 61 -0.38 12.19 -1.60
N ASN A 62 0.15 11.17 -2.30
CA ASN A 62 1.59 10.97 -2.40
C ASN A 62 2.32 12.14 -3.09
N GLU A 63 1.73 12.70 -4.14
CA GLU A 63 2.29 13.87 -4.85
C GLU A 63 2.31 15.11 -3.94
N LYS A 64 1.23 15.38 -3.21
CA LYS A 64 1.17 16.49 -2.24
C LYS A 64 2.18 16.33 -1.11
N VAL A 65 2.40 15.10 -0.63
CA VAL A 65 3.44 14.81 0.35
C VAL A 65 4.83 15.19 -0.19
N ASP A 66 5.15 14.83 -1.44
CA ASP A 66 6.43 15.20 -2.06
C ASP A 66 6.59 16.73 -2.14
N ASN A 67 5.54 17.44 -2.54
CA ASN A 67 5.54 18.90 -2.63
C ASN A 67 5.78 19.57 -1.26
N ILE A 68 5.09 19.10 -0.21
CA ILE A 68 5.27 19.62 1.16
C ILE A 68 6.68 19.28 1.67
N MET A 69 7.18 18.08 1.41
CA MET A 69 8.54 17.69 1.81
C MET A 69 9.62 18.50 1.11
N GLU A 70 9.45 18.82 -0.18
CA GLU A 70 10.38 19.69 -0.91
C GLU A 70 10.47 21.09 -0.27
N LEU A 71 9.35 21.59 0.25
CA LEU A 71 9.25 22.87 0.93
C LEU A 71 9.66 22.84 2.40
N THR A 72 9.56 21.72 3.10
CA THR A 72 9.87 21.64 4.54
C THR A 72 11.28 21.13 4.82
N GLN A 73 11.77 20.20 4.00
CA GLN A 73 13.05 19.51 4.18
C GLN A 73 14.01 19.69 2.98
N GLY A 74 13.50 20.19 1.85
CA GLY A 74 14.27 20.34 0.61
C GLY A 74 14.96 21.70 0.43
N PRO A 75 15.56 21.94 -0.76
CA PRO A 75 16.32 23.16 -1.05
C PRO A 75 15.44 24.42 -1.06
N LYS A 76 14.12 24.28 -1.19
CA LYS A 76 13.14 25.38 -1.20
C LYS A 76 12.64 25.77 0.20
N ARG A 77 13.31 25.30 1.27
CA ARG A 77 12.86 25.54 2.66
C ARG A 77 12.67 27.00 3.04
N GLY A 78 13.45 27.90 2.44
CA GLY A 78 13.34 29.34 2.69
C GLY A 78 11.97 29.95 2.35
N SER A 79 11.22 29.34 1.42
CA SER A 79 9.89 29.82 1.00
C SER A 79 8.72 29.09 1.64
N ALA A 80 8.98 28.13 2.53
CA ALA A 80 7.95 27.26 3.11
C ALA A 80 6.81 28.05 3.79
N ARG A 81 7.16 29.09 4.56
CA ARG A 81 6.22 29.96 5.28
C ARG A 81 5.30 30.78 4.38
N ILE A 82 5.68 30.96 3.12
CA ILE A 82 4.92 31.75 2.14
C ILE A 82 4.02 30.83 1.32
N LEU A 83 4.49 29.62 1.03
CA LEU A 83 3.85 28.71 0.08
C LEU A 83 2.96 27.65 0.74
N LEU A 84 3.20 27.32 2.02
CA LEU A 84 2.40 26.36 2.77
C LEU A 84 1.36 27.07 3.63
N ASN A 85 0.16 26.51 3.65
CA ASN A 85 -0.93 26.94 4.51
C ASN A 85 -1.74 25.74 5.00
N GLY A 86 -2.69 25.98 5.92
CA GLY A 86 -3.53 24.92 6.49
C GLY A 86 -4.32 24.11 5.46
N ASN A 87 -4.71 24.71 4.33
CA ASN A 87 -5.47 24.03 3.29
C ASN A 87 -4.69 22.90 2.64
N ASP A 88 -3.36 23.02 2.50
CA ASP A 88 -2.52 21.95 1.92
C ASP A 88 -2.62 20.65 2.73
N TYR A 89 -2.74 20.77 4.06
CA TYR A 89 -2.89 19.64 4.97
C TYR A 89 -4.34 19.16 5.05
N LEU A 90 -5.32 20.07 5.00
CA LEU A 90 -6.72 19.69 4.87
C LEU A 90 -6.96 18.86 3.60
N GLU A 91 -6.32 19.24 2.51
CA GLU A 91 -6.37 18.51 1.26
C GLU A 91 -5.77 17.10 1.37
N LEU A 92 -4.66 16.91 2.09
CA LEU A 92 -4.12 15.58 2.39
C LEU A 92 -5.12 14.73 3.18
N LYS A 93 -5.74 15.30 4.21
CA LYS A 93 -6.75 14.62 5.03
C LYS A 93 -7.98 14.24 4.19
N ASN A 94 -8.42 15.13 3.31
CA ASN A 94 -9.52 14.89 2.37
C ASN A 94 -9.18 13.79 1.37
N ASP A 95 -7.97 13.76 0.80
CA ASP A 95 -7.55 12.70 -0.11
C ASP A 95 -7.53 11.32 0.60
N LEU A 96 -7.10 11.27 1.86
CA LEU A 96 -7.20 10.06 2.68
C LEU A 96 -8.67 9.65 2.92
N GLU A 97 -9.53 10.59 3.32
CA GLU A 97 -10.96 10.33 3.55
C GLU A 97 -11.64 9.81 2.28
N LEU A 98 -11.40 10.45 1.14
CA LEU A 98 -11.95 10.06 -0.15
C LEU A 98 -11.44 8.70 -0.58
N ALA A 99 -10.16 8.37 -0.34
CA ALA A 99 -9.62 7.04 -0.62
C ALA A 99 -10.37 5.96 0.18
N ILE A 100 -10.60 6.18 1.47
CA ILE A 100 -11.32 5.24 2.35
C ILE A 100 -12.78 5.08 1.90
N LYS A 101 -13.51 6.18 1.73
CA LYS A 101 -14.92 6.16 1.30
C LYS A 101 -15.11 5.52 -0.07
N THR A 102 -14.16 5.73 -0.98
CA THR A 102 -14.27 5.17 -2.33
C THR A 102 -14.24 3.65 -2.30
N VAL A 103 -13.41 3.04 -1.44
CA VAL A 103 -13.38 1.58 -1.29
C VAL A 103 -14.60 1.06 -0.51
N ASN A 104 -15.17 1.90 0.36
CA ASN A 104 -16.21 1.52 1.30
C ASN A 104 -17.48 2.35 1.08
N LYS A 105 -18.32 1.91 0.14
CA LYS A 105 -19.46 2.68 -0.38
C LYS A 105 -20.50 3.08 0.67
N ASP A 106 -20.65 2.29 1.72
CA ASP A 106 -21.65 2.55 2.77
C ASP A 106 -21.14 3.57 3.80
N LEU A 107 -19.86 3.93 3.72
CA LEU A 107 -19.25 4.88 4.62
C LEU A 107 -19.48 6.31 4.15
N THR A 108 -20.33 7.03 4.87
CA THR A 108 -20.67 8.43 4.57
C THR A 108 -19.69 9.43 5.18
N LYS A 109 -19.05 9.08 6.30
CA LYS A 109 -18.06 9.91 7.01
C LYS A 109 -16.99 9.03 7.64
N VAL A 110 -15.75 9.53 7.69
CA VAL A 110 -14.66 8.91 8.46
C VAL A 110 -14.51 9.66 9.78
N ASP A 111 -14.61 8.96 10.92
CA ASP A 111 -14.26 9.54 12.21
C ASP A 111 -12.77 9.37 12.52
N PHE A 112 -12.01 10.40 12.17
CA PHE A 112 -10.58 10.43 12.44
C PHE A 112 -10.21 10.40 13.94
N LYS A 113 -11.17 10.49 14.88
CA LYS A 113 -10.95 10.29 16.32
C LYS A 113 -10.91 8.82 16.72
N GLU A 114 -11.63 7.96 16.02
CA GLU A 114 -11.63 6.51 16.25
C GLU A 114 -10.95 5.74 15.13
N PHE A 115 -10.08 6.42 14.38
CA PHE A 115 -9.53 5.97 13.09
C PHE A 115 -9.00 4.52 13.08
N VAL A 116 -8.29 4.09 14.13
CA VAL A 116 -7.76 2.71 14.19
C VAL A 116 -8.85 1.66 14.41
N PHE A 117 -9.87 1.99 15.19
CA PHE A 117 -11.02 1.11 15.37
C PHE A 117 -11.80 1.02 14.06
N GLU A 118 -12.07 2.16 13.44
CA GLU A 118 -12.83 2.21 12.20
C GLU A 118 -12.09 1.61 11.00
N LEU A 119 -10.75 1.65 10.94
CA LEU A 119 -9.94 0.94 9.94
C LEU A 119 -10.25 -0.56 9.85
N GLY A 120 -10.70 -1.15 10.97
CA GLY A 120 -11.14 -2.52 11.05
C GLY A 120 -12.50 -2.74 10.37
N GLU A 121 -13.42 -1.80 10.53
CA GLU A 121 -14.78 -1.88 10.02
C GLU A 121 -14.89 -1.42 8.56
N TYR A 122 -14.01 -0.53 8.13
CA TYR A 122 -14.04 0.05 6.79
C TYR A 122 -13.97 -1.01 5.71
N ASN A 123 -13.08 -2.00 5.83
CA ASN A 123 -12.81 -2.91 4.73
C ASN A 123 -13.73 -4.15 4.68
N GLN A 124 -14.95 -4.10 5.22
CA GLN A 124 -15.89 -5.24 5.22
C GLN A 124 -16.18 -5.82 3.81
N TYR A 125 -16.02 -5.02 2.76
CA TYR A 125 -16.21 -5.43 1.36
C TYR A 125 -14.92 -5.79 0.63
N ALA A 126 -13.76 -5.61 1.27
CA ALA A 126 -12.49 -6.01 0.71
C ALA A 126 -12.33 -7.53 0.83
N PRO A 127 -11.86 -8.24 -0.21
CA PRO A 127 -11.49 -9.64 -0.06
C PRO A 127 -10.45 -9.77 1.04
N LEU A 128 -10.57 -10.80 1.89
CA LEU A 128 -9.70 -10.99 3.06
C LEU A 128 -8.20 -10.88 2.73
N ALA A 129 -7.80 -11.34 1.54
CA ALA A 129 -6.43 -11.28 1.04
C ALA A 129 -5.90 -9.84 0.81
N PHE A 130 -6.79 -8.86 0.63
CA PHE A 130 -6.47 -7.45 0.38
C PHE A 130 -6.85 -6.54 1.55
N TYR A 131 -7.79 -6.95 2.39
CA TYR A 131 -8.24 -6.23 3.59
C TYR A 131 -7.07 -5.69 4.41
N ARG A 132 -6.16 -6.58 4.82
CA ARG A 132 -5.02 -6.22 5.69
C ARG A 132 -4.08 -5.23 5.01
N ASP A 133 -3.76 -5.48 3.74
CA ASP A 133 -2.81 -4.65 3.00
C ASP A 133 -3.42 -3.25 2.75
N LEU A 134 -4.72 -3.15 2.52
CA LEU A 134 -5.43 -1.88 2.34
C LEU A 134 -5.53 -1.07 3.64
N SER A 135 -5.94 -1.70 4.75
CA SER A 135 -5.96 -1.04 6.06
C SER A 135 -4.57 -0.54 6.42
N TYR A 136 -3.52 -1.29 6.08
CA TYR A 136 -2.15 -0.89 6.31
C TYR A 136 -1.74 0.32 5.45
N VAL A 137 -2.14 0.38 4.17
CA VAL A 137 -1.92 1.57 3.32
C VAL A 137 -2.55 2.82 3.94
N PHE A 138 -3.82 2.76 4.36
CA PHE A 138 -4.51 3.89 4.97
C PHE A 138 -3.90 4.30 6.32
N PHE A 139 -3.48 3.32 7.13
CA PHE A 139 -2.76 3.57 8.36
C PHE A 139 -1.43 4.30 8.10
N GLU A 140 -0.64 3.86 7.12
CA GLU A 140 0.62 4.52 6.77
C GLU A 140 0.39 5.94 6.22
N MET A 141 -0.68 6.18 5.44
CA MET A 141 -1.06 7.53 5.01
C MET A 141 -1.38 8.44 6.20
N ALA A 142 -2.15 7.95 7.18
CA ALA A 142 -2.47 8.73 8.37
C ALA A 142 -1.24 9.04 9.23
N LEU A 143 -0.27 8.11 9.32
CA LEU A 143 1.02 8.37 9.95
C LEU A 143 1.81 9.45 9.23
N VAL A 144 1.93 9.35 7.89
CA VAL A 144 2.62 10.37 7.07
C VAL A 144 1.99 11.74 7.29
N TYR A 145 0.66 11.83 7.29
CA TYR A 145 -0.08 13.06 7.55
C TYR A 145 0.28 13.67 8.92
N ASN A 146 0.17 12.89 9.99
CA ASN A 146 0.46 13.37 11.35
C ASN A 146 1.91 13.82 11.52
N MET A 147 2.86 13.12 10.88
CA MET A 147 4.27 13.50 10.92
C MET A 147 4.54 14.79 10.15
N LEU A 148 3.87 15.01 9.01
CA LEU A 148 3.95 16.27 8.28
C LEU A 148 3.40 17.45 9.07
N LEU A 149 2.31 17.27 9.83
CA LEU A 149 1.81 18.31 10.74
C LEU A 149 2.86 18.68 11.79
N GLU A 150 3.57 17.69 12.33
CA GLU A 150 4.61 17.90 13.34
C GLU A 150 5.82 18.66 12.78
N ASP A 151 6.28 18.29 11.59
CA ASP A 151 7.40 18.95 10.92
C ASP A 151 7.07 20.41 10.56
N SER A 152 5.80 20.72 10.33
CA SER A 152 5.34 22.02 9.83
C SER A 152 4.79 22.97 10.89
N GLN A 153 4.68 22.53 12.16
CA GLN A 153 4.11 23.34 13.26
C GLN A 153 4.80 24.69 13.50
N TYR A 154 6.05 24.86 13.05
CA TYR A 154 6.82 26.10 13.18
C TYR A 154 6.85 26.96 11.90
N VAL A 155 6.12 26.50 10.87
CA VAL A 155 6.08 27.07 9.53
C VAL A 155 4.67 27.51 9.16
N VAL A 156 3.64 26.81 9.66
CA VAL A 156 2.23 27.04 9.35
C VAL A 156 1.45 27.22 10.64
N ASP A 157 0.74 28.34 10.76
CA ASP A 157 0.06 28.72 12.01
C ASP A 157 -1.29 28.01 12.21
N ASP A 158 -2.04 27.74 11.14
CA ASP A 158 -3.38 27.16 11.19
C ASP A 158 -3.39 25.72 10.66
N LEU A 159 -2.76 24.81 11.42
CA LEU A 159 -2.70 23.40 11.06
C LEU A 159 -3.97 22.65 11.48
N PRO A 160 -4.51 21.77 10.61
CA PRO A 160 -5.67 20.95 10.94
C PRO A 160 -5.38 19.91 12.02
N GLU A 161 -6.46 19.40 12.63
CA GLU A 161 -6.38 18.37 13.67
C GLU A 161 -5.73 17.07 13.19
N ARG A 162 -4.79 16.58 14.01
CA ARG A 162 -4.16 15.26 13.88
C ARG A 162 -5.22 14.15 13.85
N ILE A 163 -4.91 13.09 13.11
CA ILE A 163 -5.69 11.85 13.13
C ILE A 163 -5.33 11.08 14.39
N GLU A 164 -6.31 10.63 15.16
CA GLU A 164 -6.06 9.86 16.38
C GLU A 164 -5.55 8.46 16.02
N ILE A 165 -4.27 8.26 16.26
CA ILE A 165 -3.61 6.98 16.13
C ILE A 165 -3.05 6.67 17.52
N PRO A 166 -3.35 5.49 18.11
CA PRO A 166 -2.78 5.10 19.39
C PRO A 166 -1.27 5.25 19.27
N ARG A 167 -0.66 5.96 20.22
CA ARG A 167 0.77 6.22 20.24
C ARG A 167 1.49 4.88 20.26
N SER A 168 1.91 4.43 19.07
CA SER A 168 2.71 3.22 18.95
C SER A 168 4.01 3.49 19.68
N PRO A 169 4.46 2.60 20.60
CA PRO A 169 5.79 2.71 21.19
C PRO A 169 6.90 2.66 20.13
N PHE A 170 6.60 2.18 18.92
CA PHE A 170 7.49 2.19 17.75
C PHE A 170 7.36 3.43 16.87
N GLY A 171 6.27 4.20 17.00
CA GLY A 171 5.98 5.38 16.16
C GLY A 171 6.85 6.59 16.49
N GLN A 172 7.44 6.65 17.68
CA GLN A 172 8.26 7.77 18.12
C GLN A 172 9.70 7.74 17.60
N GLN A 173 10.13 6.66 16.93
CA GLN A 173 11.53 6.50 16.47
C GLN A 173 11.69 6.43 14.95
N LEU A 174 10.60 6.30 14.18
CA LEU A 174 10.70 6.15 12.73
C LEU A 174 10.65 7.52 12.05
N SER A 175 11.57 7.77 11.13
CA SER A 175 11.59 9.02 10.35
C SER A 175 10.47 9.06 9.32
N LEU A 176 10.01 10.27 8.95
CA LEU A 176 8.99 10.47 7.91
C LEU A 176 9.39 9.77 6.61
N SER A 177 10.66 9.88 6.22
CA SER A 177 11.22 9.23 5.04
C SER A 177 11.11 7.70 5.08
N PHE A 178 11.26 7.09 6.27
CA PHE A 178 11.12 5.65 6.43
C PHE A 178 9.66 5.21 6.26
N ILE A 179 8.73 5.89 6.93
CA ILE A 179 7.30 5.59 6.82
C ILE A 179 6.81 5.81 5.39
N LEU A 180 7.20 6.91 4.74
CA LEU A 180 6.85 7.21 3.35
C LEU A 180 7.36 6.14 2.38
N LYS A 181 8.59 5.65 2.58
CA LYS A 181 9.15 4.54 1.80
C LYS A 181 8.36 3.24 2.03
N SER A 182 7.95 2.97 3.27
CA SER A 182 7.12 1.82 3.61
C SER A 182 5.76 1.89 2.92
N PHE A 183 5.05 3.02 3.08
CA PHE A 183 3.81 3.35 2.36
C PHE A 183 3.90 3.08 0.87
N ARG A 184 4.88 3.70 0.18
CA ARG A 184 5.07 3.53 -1.26
C ARG A 184 5.30 2.08 -1.65
N ARG A 185 6.04 1.33 -0.83
CA ARG A 185 6.30 -0.09 -1.06
C ARG A 185 5.04 -0.93 -0.89
N THR A 186 4.27 -0.70 0.17
CA THR A 186 3.00 -1.38 0.43
C THR A 186 2.02 -1.09 -0.70
N TYR A 187 1.82 0.18 -1.02
CA TYR A 187 0.92 0.63 -2.08
C TYR A 187 1.30 0.04 -3.45
N LYS A 188 2.57 0.08 -3.84
CA LYS A 188 3.03 -0.52 -5.11
C LYS A 188 2.85 -2.05 -5.16
N LYS A 189 3.02 -2.74 -4.03
CA LYS A 189 2.70 -4.18 -3.95
C LYS A 189 1.22 -4.43 -4.16
N MET A 190 0.36 -3.61 -3.54
CA MET A 190 -1.09 -3.73 -3.66
C MET A 190 -1.56 -3.45 -5.10
N GLU A 191 -1.08 -2.38 -5.73
CA GLU A 191 -1.34 -2.07 -7.14
C GLU A 191 -0.97 -3.26 -8.05
N ARG A 192 0.20 -3.86 -7.84
CA ARG A 192 0.63 -5.04 -8.63
C ARG A 192 -0.31 -6.22 -8.46
N LYS A 193 -0.79 -6.50 -7.24
CA LYS A 193 -1.73 -7.60 -7.02
C LYS A 193 -3.09 -7.35 -7.68
N LEU A 194 -3.48 -6.09 -7.85
CA LEU A 194 -4.79 -5.70 -8.39
C LEU A 194 -4.77 -5.38 -9.90
N LYS A 195 -3.58 -5.22 -10.50
CA LYS A 195 -3.38 -4.99 -11.94
C LYS A 195 -3.55 -6.22 -12.85
N PHE A 196 -3.70 -7.42 -12.29
CA PHE A 196 -3.89 -8.67 -13.06
C PHE A 196 -5.34 -9.14 -12.99
#